data_AF-A0A538FWQ9-F1
#
_entry.id   AF-A0A538FWQ9-F1
#
_cell.length_a   1.000
_cell.length_b   1.000
_cell.length_c   1.000
_cell.angle_alpha   90.00
_cell.angle_beta   90.00
_cell.angle_gamma   90.00
#
_symmetry.space_group_name_H-M   'P 1'
#
loop_
_entity.id
_entity.type
_entity.pdbx_description
1 polymer ?
#
loop_
_entity_poly.entity_id
_entity_poly.type
_entity_poly.pdbx_seq_one_letter_code
_entity_poly.pdbx_strand_id
1 'polypeptide(L)'
;MRIGKASVGTASEPVVGWKIWRVEHGKERTRLRSVLYGSLWPPGRPAVADCKKLYRVRHEAPDLLCECGIHGAKSLEQWSHYLAVGGDRVFGRALLSGDRVEGELGWRAATAYPLALYVPATLDDAEAIAEGLSVYGVPVEIAGAPVSIHGPVPA
;
A
#
# COMPACT_ATOMS: atom_id res chain seq x y z
N MET A 1 -10.87 23.21 9.17
CA MET A 1 -10.06 21.98 9.05
C MET A 1 -8.84 22.15 9.96
N ARG A 2 -8.85 21.55 11.15
CA ARG A 2 -7.80 21.75 12.16
C ARG A 2 -6.60 20.87 11.81
N ILE A 3 -5.44 21.49 11.71
CA ILE A 3 -4.16 20.87 11.39
C ILE A 3 -3.80 19.93 12.55
N GLY A 4 -3.83 18.62 12.27
CA GLY A 4 -3.28 17.61 13.18
C GLY A 4 -1.79 17.85 13.40
N LYS A 5 -1.32 17.56 14.61
CA LYS A 5 0.04 17.81 15.09
C LYS A 5 1.06 17.11 14.17
N ALA A 6 1.71 17.86 13.28
CA ALA A 6 2.77 17.35 12.42
C ALA A 6 4.10 17.39 13.19
N SER A 7 4.66 16.22 13.51
CA SER A 7 6.07 16.11 13.89
C SER A 7 6.86 15.62 12.69
N VAL A 8 7.60 16.52 12.03
CA VAL A 8 8.72 16.12 11.16
C VAL A 8 9.88 15.82 12.09
N GLY A 9 10.18 14.54 12.26
CA GLY A 9 11.29 14.07 13.09
C GLY A 9 12.23 13.20 12.26
N THR A 10 13.52 13.47 12.36
CA THR A 10 14.61 12.62 11.84
C THR A 10 14.43 11.18 12.32
N ALA A 11 14.47 10.25 11.35
CA ALA A 11 14.33 8.80 11.51
C ALA A 11 13.26 8.37 12.53
N SER A 12 11.99 8.71 12.25
CA SER A 12 10.87 8.06 12.92
C SER A 12 10.96 6.54 12.71
N GLU A 13 10.81 5.76 13.79
CA GLU A 13 10.77 4.29 13.69
C GLU A 13 9.80 3.86 12.58
N PRO A 14 10.16 2.82 11.81
CA PRO A 14 9.31 2.35 10.74
C PRO A 14 8.00 1.83 11.32
N VAL A 15 6.90 2.07 10.62
CA VAL A 15 5.55 1.63 11.05
C VAL A 15 5.00 0.62 10.08
N VAL A 16 4.14 -0.27 10.56
CA VAL A 16 3.48 -1.26 9.71
C VAL A 16 2.03 -0.86 9.46
N GLY A 17 1.69 -0.66 8.18
CA GLY A 17 0.35 -0.32 7.74
C GLY A 17 -0.22 -1.36 6.78
N TRP A 18 -1.53 -1.26 6.53
CA TRP A 18 -2.21 -2.00 5.48
C TRP A 18 -2.04 -1.32 4.13
N LYS A 19 -1.96 -2.12 3.07
CA LYS A 19 -1.85 -1.61 1.70
C LYS A 19 -2.55 -2.53 0.72
N ILE A 20 -3.04 -1.92 -0.36
CA ILE A 20 -3.54 -2.60 -1.54
C ILE A 20 -2.65 -2.25 -2.73
N TRP A 21 -2.38 -3.25 -3.56
CA TRP A 21 -1.64 -3.15 -4.79
C TRP A 21 -2.49 -3.64 -5.95
N ARG A 22 -2.26 -3.06 -7.13
CA ARG A 22 -2.61 -3.73 -8.38
C ARG A 22 -1.56 -4.77 -8.69
N VAL A 23 -2.00 -5.88 -9.25
CA VAL A 23 -1.11 -6.88 -9.82
C VAL A 23 -1.08 -6.67 -11.33
N GLU A 24 0.13 -6.50 -11.86
CA GLU A 24 0.39 -6.69 -13.28
C GLU A 24 0.91 -8.11 -13.43
N HIS A 25 0.02 -9.04 -13.79
CA HIS A 25 0.32 -10.44 -14.01
C HIS A 25 0.23 -10.74 -15.51
N GLY A 26 1.27 -11.38 -16.04
CA GLY A 26 1.35 -11.81 -17.43
C GLY A 26 2.43 -12.87 -17.59
N LYS A 27 2.54 -13.44 -18.79
CA LYS A 27 3.34 -14.65 -19.06
C LYS A 27 4.79 -14.62 -18.56
N GLU A 28 5.41 -13.45 -18.50
CA GLU A 28 6.83 -13.34 -18.13
C GLU A 28 7.07 -12.89 -16.69
N ARG A 29 6.20 -12.04 -16.11
CA ARG A 29 6.49 -11.32 -14.87
C ARG A 29 5.22 -10.94 -14.12
N THR A 30 5.21 -11.19 -12.82
CA THR A 30 4.21 -10.66 -11.88
C THR A 30 4.80 -9.50 -11.10
N ARG A 31 4.15 -8.33 -11.09
CA ARG A 31 4.63 -7.13 -10.39
C ARG A 31 3.49 -6.42 -9.66
N LEU A 32 3.82 -5.87 -8.50
CA LEU A 32 2.97 -4.97 -7.74
C LEU A 32 3.08 -3.55 -8.27
N ARG A 33 1.95 -2.86 -8.34
CA ARG A 33 1.88 -1.43 -8.67
C ARG A 33 0.97 -0.70 -7.68
N SER A 34 1.26 0.58 -7.49
CA SER A 34 0.39 1.45 -6.68
C SER A 34 -1.01 1.53 -7.30
N VAL A 35 -2.04 1.31 -6.48
CA VAL A 35 -3.44 1.57 -6.86
C VAL A 35 -3.67 3.06 -7.15
N LEU A 36 -3.01 3.96 -6.42
CA LEU A 36 -3.21 5.41 -6.53
C LEU A 36 -2.43 6.04 -7.69
N TYR A 37 -1.17 5.63 -7.87
CA TYR A 37 -0.24 6.35 -8.75
C TYR A 37 0.38 5.48 -9.85
N GLY A 38 0.11 4.16 -9.86
CA GLY A 38 0.68 3.24 -10.85
C GLY A 38 2.19 3.04 -10.80
N SER A 39 2.89 3.68 -9.86
CA SER A 39 4.31 3.46 -9.63
C SER A 39 4.60 1.98 -9.36
N LEU A 40 5.66 1.48 -9.97
CA LEU A 40 6.14 0.11 -9.81
C LEU A 40 6.66 -0.12 -8.40
N TRP A 41 6.39 -1.30 -7.85
CA TRP A 41 6.99 -1.79 -6.62
C TRP A 41 8.00 -2.87 -6.99
N PRO A 42 9.30 -2.58 -6.97
CA PRO A 42 10.31 -3.57 -7.35
C PRO A 42 10.40 -4.70 -6.33
N PRO A 43 10.63 -5.96 -6.76
CA PRO A 43 11.00 -7.04 -5.85
C PRO A 43 12.35 -6.80 -5.19
N GLY A 44 12.51 -7.25 -3.95
CA GLY A 44 13.76 -7.26 -3.20
C GLY A 44 14.26 -5.89 -2.70
N ARG A 45 13.56 -4.79 -3.00
CA ARG A 45 13.93 -3.45 -2.51
C ARG A 45 12.70 -2.57 -2.24
N PRO A 46 12.78 -1.62 -1.28
CA PRO A 46 11.68 -0.70 -1.02
C PRO A 46 11.24 0.07 -2.26
N ALA A 47 9.92 0.23 -2.42
CA ALA A 47 9.38 1.24 -3.30
C ALA A 47 9.69 2.62 -2.71
N VAL A 48 10.01 3.57 -3.58
CA VAL A 48 10.32 4.96 -3.22
C VAL A 48 9.19 5.84 -3.73
N ALA A 49 8.68 6.72 -2.86
CA ALA A 49 7.68 7.70 -3.21
C ALA A 49 8.28 8.75 -4.17
N ASP A 50 7.48 9.17 -5.13
CA ASP A 50 7.83 10.24 -6.05
C ASP A 50 6.59 11.10 -6.31
N CYS A 51 6.76 12.42 -6.35
CA CYS A 51 5.67 13.32 -6.64
C CYS A 51 5.42 13.39 -8.16
N LYS A 52 4.33 12.80 -8.62
CA LYS A 52 3.93 12.80 -10.04
C LYS A 52 3.10 14.03 -10.47
N LYS A 53 2.89 15.01 -9.59
CA LYS A 53 2.09 16.21 -9.93
C LYS A 53 2.93 17.15 -10.82
N LEU A 54 2.62 17.18 -12.12
CA LEU A 54 3.37 17.92 -13.15
C LEU A 54 3.41 19.45 -12.93
N TYR A 55 2.40 20.02 -12.25
CA TYR A 55 2.25 21.47 -12.07
C TYR A 55 2.89 22.03 -10.79
N ARG A 56 3.67 21.22 -10.06
CA ARG A 56 4.37 21.67 -8.85
C ARG A 56 5.88 21.62 -9.05
N VAL A 57 6.60 22.52 -8.37
CA VAL A 57 8.06 22.45 -8.22
C VAL A 57 8.40 21.06 -7.67
N ARG A 58 9.46 20.44 -8.21
CA ARG A 58 9.94 19.14 -7.69
C ARG A 58 10.23 19.27 -6.21
N HIS A 59 9.71 18.33 -5.44
CA HIS A 59 9.91 18.25 -4.00
C HIS A 59 10.04 16.78 -3.59
N GLU A 60 10.64 16.56 -2.43
CA GLU A 60 10.73 15.24 -1.84
C GLU A 60 9.34 14.77 -1.40
N ALA A 61 9.14 13.45 -1.38
CA ALA A 61 7.89 12.83 -0.97
C ALA A 61 8.13 12.01 0.30
N PRO A 62 7.27 12.12 1.33
CA PRO A 62 6.04 12.90 1.38
C PRO A 62 6.29 14.36 1.75
N ASP A 63 5.68 15.28 1.01
CA ASP A 63 5.62 16.70 1.38
C ASP A 63 4.36 16.97 2.21
N LEU A 64 4.46 17.86 3.22
CA LEU A 64 3.36 18.21 4.14
C LEU A 64 2.20 18.93 3.43
N LEU A 65 2.48 19.68 2.37
CA LEU A 65 1.53 20.48 1.60
C LEU A 65 1.09 19.77 0.30
N CYS A 66 1.57 18.55 0.08
CA CYS A 66 1.20 17.68 -1.03
C CYS A 66 0.55 16.39 -0.52
N GLU A 67 -0.14 15.66 -1.39
CA GLU A 67 -0.72 14.34 -1.08
C GLU A 67 0.21 13.19 -1.51
N CYS A 68 1.38 13.51 -2.07
CA CYS A 68 2.38 12.54 -2.50
C CYS A 68 2.90 11.69 -1.32
N GLY A 69 3.55 10.58 -1.64
CA GLY A 69 4.00 9.61 -0.65
C GLY A 69 3.42 8.23 -0.94
N ILE A 70 4.01 7.23 -0.32
CA ILE A 70 3.42 5.90 -0.26
C ILE A 70 2.40 5.89 0.87
N HIS A 71 1.14 5.73 0.50
CA HIS A 71 0.05 5.63 1.48
C HIS A 71 -0.03 4.22 2.05
N GLY A 72 -0.21 4.13 3.37
CA GLY A 72 -0.56 2.91 4.11
C GLY A 72 -1.61 3.23 5.17
N ALA A 73 -2.57 2.32 5.36
CA ALA A 73 -3.72 2.51 6.23
C ALA A 73 -3.49 1.92 7.62
N LYS A 74 -4.19 2.44 8.63
CA LYS A 74 -4.21 1.85 9.98
C LYS A 74 -5.01 0.56 10.01
N SER A 75 -6.08 0.46 9.21
CA SER A 75 -6.93 -0.71 9.11
C SER A 75 -7.20 -1.08 7.65
N LEU A 76 -7.53 -2.35 7.38
CA LEU A 76 -7.80 -2.80 6.01
C LEU A 76 -9.14 -2.29 5.50
N GLU A 77 -10.12 -2.15 6.38
CA GLU A 77 -11.48 -1.69 6.09
C GLU A 77 -11.49 -0.29 5.46
N GLN A 78 -10.58 0.58 5.89
CA GLN A 78 -10.40 1.93 5.33
C GLN A 78 -10.10 1.91 3.83
N TRP A 79 -9.57 0.79 3.32
CA TRP A 79 -9.08 0.64 1.96
C TRP A 79 -9.85 -0.43 1.18
N SER A 80 -10.80 -1.14 1.79
CA SER A 80 -11.51 -2.27 1.19
C SER A 80 -12.19 -1.93 -0.15
N HIS A 81 -12.69 -0.71 -0.31
CA HIS A 81 -13.27 -0.24 -1.56
C HIS A 81 -12.29 -0.37 -2.74
N TYR A 82 -10.98 -0.18 -2.52
CA TYR A 82 -9.99 -0.37 -3.57
C TYR A 82 -9.83 -1.83 -3.98
N LEU A 83 -10.20 -2.83 -3.16
CA LEU A 83 -10.21 -4.22 -3.62
C LEU A 83 -11.35 -4.49 -4.60
N ALA A 84 -12.45 -3.75 -4.50
CA ALA A 84 -13.67 -3.99 -5.26
C ALA A 84 -13.70 -3.32 -6.65
N VAL A 85 -12.68 -2.52 -7.02
CA VAL A 85 -12.70 -1.74 -8.28
C VAL A 85 -11.53 -2.09 -9.20
N GLY A 86 -11.81 -2.38 -10.47
CA GLY A 86 -10.79 -2.61 -11.50
C GLY A 86 -10.22 -4.04 -11.50
N GLY A 87 -9.12 -4.26 -12.24
CA GLY A 87 -8.50 -5.59 -12.41
C GLY A 87 -7.81 -6.13 -11.15
N ASP A 88 -6.96 -7.15 -11.32
CA ASP A 88 -6.38 -7.93 -10.23
C ASP A 88 -5.70 -7.10 -9.14
N ARG A 89 -6.12 -7.35 -7.90
CA ARG A 89 -5.62 -6.64 -6.72
C ARG A 89 -5.37 -7.59 -5.57
N VAL A 90 -4.33 -7.26 -4.83
CA VAL A 90 -3.90 -7.96 -3.63
C VAL A 90 -3.74 -6.96 -2.51
N PHE A 91 -3.83 -7.44 -1.27
CA PHE A 91 -3.65 -6.62 -0.08
C PHE A 91 -2.60 -7.23 0.83
N GLY A 92 -2.22 -6.50 1.87
CA GLY A 92 -1.18 -6.97 2.76
C GLY A 92 -0.65 -5.91 3.69
N ARG A 93 0.37 -6.32 4.45
CA ARG A 93 1.09 -5.46 5.39
C ARG A 93 2.30 -4.88 4.68
N ALA A 94 2.59 -3.61 4.92
CA ALA A 94 3.77 -2.95 4.40
C ALA A 94 4.51 -2.23 5.52
N LEU A 95 5.83 -2.35 5.54
CA LEU A 95 6.71 -1.55 6.37
C LEU A 95 6.88 -0.19 5.71
N LEU A 96 6.49 0.89 6.38
CA LEU A 96 6.63 2.27 5.94
C LEU A 96 7.80 2.94 6.68
N SER A 97 8.78 3.42 5.92
CA SER A 97 10.07 3.87 6.45
C SER A 97 10.52 5.19 5.81
N GLY A 98 11.52 5.82 6.43
CA GLY A 98 12.01 7.15 6.04
C GLY A 98 11.06 8.25 6.52
N ASP A 99 11.06 9.39 5.83
CA ASP A 99 10.17 10.50 6.17
C ASP A 99 8.71 10.08 6.04
N ARG A 100 7.92 10.44 7.06
CA ARG A 100 6.53 10.01 7.18
C ARG A 100 5.66 11.12 7.74
N VAL A 101 4.46 11.22 7.17
CA VAL A 101 3.38 12.06 7.67
C VAL A 101 2.27 11.14 8.19
N GLU A 102 1.94 11.27 9.46
CA GLU A 102 0.80 10.59 10.05
C GLU A 102 -0.48 11.42 9.89
N GLY A 103 -1.56 10.73 9.54
CA GLY A 103 -2.92 11.24 9.56
C GLY A 103 -3.84 10.33 10.37
N GLU A 104 -5.10 10.71 10.39
CA GLU A 104 -6.14 9.98 11.13
C GLU A 104 -6.30 8.54 10.65
N LEU A 105 -6.34 8.34 9.32
CA LEU A 105 -6.60 7.03 8.70
C LEU A 105 -5.32 6.26 8.32
N GLY A 106 -4.13 6.79 8.58
CA GLY A 106 -2.91 6.13 8.16
C GLY A 106 -1.73 7.06 7.99
N TRP A 107 -0.83 6.68 7.10
CA TRP A 107 0.43 7.37 6.89
C TRP A 107 0.73 7.56 5.41
N ARG A 108 1.49 8.60 5.11
CA ARG A 108 2.24 8.76 3.86
C ARG A 108 3.72 8.65 4.18
N ALA A 109 4.46 7.80 3.50
CA ALA A 109 5.90 7.59 3.76
C ALA A 109 6.76 7.73 2.49
N ALA A 110 8.05 7.98 2.70
CA ALA A 110 9.04 8.14 1.64
C ALA A 110 9.38 6.80 1.00
N THR A 111 9.42 5.73 1.80
CA THR A 111 9.68 4.37 1.31
C THR A 111 8.73 3.38 1.93
N ALA A 112 8.50 2.27 1.23
CA ALA A 112 7.84 1.12 1.83
C ALA A 112 8.19 -0.19 1.14
N TYR A 113 8.10 -1.29 1.89
CA TYR A 113 8.24 -2.65 1.34
C TYR A 113 7.12 -3.56 1.87
N PRO A 114 6.58 -4.50 1.06
CA PRO A 114 5.65 -5.50 1.58
C PRO A 114 6.28 -6.31 2.71
N LEU A 115 5.49 -6.75 3.67
CA LEU A 115 5.88 -7.71 4.70
C LEU A 115 5.10 -9.02 4.60
N ALA A 116 3.89 -8.97 4.04
CA ALA A 116 3.07 -10.11 3.71
C ALA A 116 2.09 -9.70 2.61
N LEU A 117 1.75 -10.63 1.72
CA LEU A 117 0.81 -10.45 0.62
C LEU A 117 -0.31 -11.48 0.72
N TYR A 118 -1.53 -11.02 0.53
CA TYR A 118 -2.74 -11.81 0.52
C TYR A 118 -3.42 -11.68 -0.83
N VAL A 119 -3.53 -12.81 -1.53
CA VAL A 119 -4.18 -12.93 -2.83
C VAL A 119 -5.63 -13.33 -2.62
N PRO A 120 -6.62 -12.52 -3.03
CA PRO A 120 -8.01 -12.93 -2.92
C PRO A 120 -8.28 -14.22 -3.69
N ALA A 121 -8.88 -15.22 -3.04
CA ALA A 121 -9.31 -16.49 -3.63
C ALA A 121 -10.39 -16.33 -4.72
N THR A 122 -10.94 -15.12 -4.86
CA THR A 122 -11.92 -14.77 -5.88
C THR A 122 -11.29 -14.36 -7.21
N LEU A 123 -9.96 -14.27 -7.30
CA LEU A 123 -9.26 -14.02 -8.57
C LEU A 123 -9.16 -15.32 -9.36
N ASP A 124 -9.41 -15.26 -10.67
CA ASP A 124 -9.39 -16.44 -11.55
C ASP A 124 -8.02 -17.15 -11.56
N ASP A 125 -6.93 -16.38 -11.53
CA ASP A 125 -5.55 -16.87 -11.55
C ASP A 125 -4.86 -16.75 -10.16
N ALA A 126 -5.60 -16.92 -9.06
CA ALA A 126 -5.09 -16.68 -7.70
C ALA A 126 -3.78 -17.44 -7.39
N GLU A 127 -3.70 -18.72 -7.76
CA GLU A 127 -2.50 -19.56 -7.57
C GLU A 127 -1.30 -19.04 -8.35
N ALA A 128 -1.48 -18.72 -9.64
CA ALA A 128 -0.42 -18.22 -10.50
C ALA A 128 0.06 -16.82 -10.06
N ILE A 129 -0.86 -15.97 -9.59
CA ILE A 129 -0.54 -14.68 -8.98
C ILE A 129 0.27 -14.89 -7.71
N ALA A 130 -0.15 -15.81 -6.82
CA ALA A 130 0.55 -16.08 -5.57
C ALA A 130 1.97 -16.61 -5.82
N GLU A 131 2.14 -17.57 -6.73
CA GLU A 131 3.45 -18.07 -7.15
C GLU A 131 4.32 -16.93 -7.68
N GLY A 132 3.80 -16.15 -8.62
CA GLY A 132 4.53 -15.05 -9.23
C GLY A 132 4.91 -13.93 -8.25
N LEU A 133 4.14 -13.73 -7.17
CA LEU A 133 4.45 -12.76 -6.11
C LEU A 133 5.51 -13.26 -5.12
N SER A 134 5.88 -14.55 -5.15
CA SER A 134 6.96 -15.09 -4.30
C SER A 134 8.30 -14.41 -4.57
N VAL A 135 8.47 -13.76 -5.73
CA VAL A 135 9.66 -12.95 -6.07
C VAL A 135 9.93 -11.81 -5.10
N TYR A 136 8.91 -11.36 -4.33
CA TYR A 136 9.08 -10.34 -3.31
C TYR A 136 9.76 -10.86 -2.03
N GLY A 137 9.97 -12.17 -1.90
CA GLY A 137 10.68 -12.73 -0.74
C GLY A 137 9.96 -12.49 0.59
N VAL A 138 8.63 -12.35 0.54
CA VAL A 138 7.76 -12.21 1.70
C VAL A 138 6.71 -13.33 1.67
N PRO A 139 6.09 -13.68 2.81
CA PRO A 139 4.96 -14.60 2.82
C PRO A 139 3.87 -14.15 1.85
N VAL A 140 3.40 -15.10 1.03
CA VAL A 140 2.28 -14.92 0.11
C VAL A 140 1.26 -16.00 0.38
N GLU A 141 0.02 -15.60 0.68
CA GLU A 141 -1.06 -16.50 1.03
C GLU A 141 -2.28 -16.21 0.17
N ILE A 142 -3.01 -17.25 -0.23
CA ILE A 142 -4.34 -17.09 -0.82
C ILE A 142 -5.33 -16.94 0.35
N ALA A 143 -6.05 -15.83 0.37
CA ALA A 143 -7.00 -15.50 1.42
C ALA A 143 -8.40 -15.36 0.85
N GLY A 144 -9.42 -15.74 1.62
CA GLY A 144 -10.79 -15.34 1.32
C GLY A 144 -10.93 -13.80 1.26
N ALA A 145 -12.05 -13.31 0.74
CA ALA A 145 -12.34 -11.88 0.79
C ALA A 145 -12.24 -11.39 2.25
N PRO A 146 -11.54 -10.27 2.54
CA PRO A 146 -11.49 -9.74 3.89
C PRO A 146 -12.92 -9.45 4.34
N VAL A 147 -13.37 -10.16 5.37
CA VAL A 147 -14.71 -10.00 5.92
C VAL A 147 -14.81 -8.57 6.44
N SER A 148 -15.66 -7.76 5.82
CA SER A 148 -16.07 -6.49 6.42
C SER A 148 -16.78 -6.80 7.72
N ILE A 149 -16.10 -6.63 8.86
CA ILE A 149 -16.73 -6.69 10.17
C ILE A 149 -17.57 -5.43 10.40
N HIS A 150 -18.67 -5.28 9.67
CA HIS A 150 -19.75 -4.41 10.10
C HIS A 150 -20.57 -5.14 11.17
N GLY A 151 -19.98 -5.29 12.36
CA GLY A 151 -20.74 -5.55 13.58
C GLY A 151 -21.22 -4.22 14.17
N PRO A 152 -22.47 -4.11 14.65
CA PRO A 152 -22.91 -2.91 15.35
C PRO A 152 -22.03 -2.67 16.58
N VAL A 153 -21.57 -1.43 16.75
CA VAL A 153 -20.95 -0.97 18.01
C VAL A 153 -22.04 -1.07 19.08
N PRO A 154 -21.87 -1.86 20.15
CA PRO A 154 -22.84 -1.87 21.25
C PRO A 154 -22.89 -0.48 21.89
N ALA A 155 -24.11 -0.04 22.17
CA ALA A 155 -24.44 1.26 22.75
C ALA A 155 -23.82 1.49 24.14
#